data_AF-A0A142WP67-F1
#
_entry.id   AF-A0A142WP67-F1
#
_cell.length_a   1.000
_cell.length_b   1.000
_cell.length_c   1.000
_cell.angle_alpha   90.00
_cell.angle_beta   90.00
_cell.angle_gamma   90.00
#
_symmetry.space_group_name_H-M   'P 1'
#
loop_
_entity.id
_entity.type
_entity.pdbx_description
1 polymer ?
#
loop_
_entity_poly.entity_id
_entity_poly.type
_entity_poly.pdbx_seq_one_letter_code
_entity_poly.pdbx_strand_id
1 'polypeptide(L)'
;MADRTAEIAVLEALLNSGALETEVQGRRIKFASHADLRKRIIELRAESEGRTRRPRAAQIYMGGLFVIAPALHIARRAMQAGQQFVQRVRRSSFGYDAADSAGNGKRRAPSTDLRHEDGVLKGTKRKRIQGGARDAARNFSLAAWMVRAHVNYVTRHRFQARTGNDEFDEQLEKLVAKYSLPEHFDISGRFCLAEFVAMTERAAFLDGDFLWVKLASGHIQGIESDLIRDQEANDTVQVVNGVAVDPKKGGRPIAYAVFCRPKPSQSQTEFVRWVRAENVWLHGYIERVDQTRASRHWPPLSIPCRTSTRD
;
A
#
# COMPACT_ATOMS: atom_id res chain seq x y z
N MET A 1 -42.80 7.90 -7.08
CA MET A 1 -41.53 7.98 -6.32
C MET A 1 -41.74 8.03 -4.80
N ALA A 2 -42.76 8.72 -4.28
CA ALA A 2 -43.04 8.81 -2.83
C ALA A 2 -43.23 7.45 -2.11
N ASP A 3 -43.63 6.41 -2.85
CA ASP A 3 -44.02 5.11 -2.28
C ASP A 3 -42.84 4.22 -1.87
N ARG A 4 -41.69 4.34 -2.57
CA ARG A 4 -40.51 3.48 -2.33
C ARG A 4 -39.72 3.88 -1.09
N THR A 5 -39.69 5.17 -0.77
CA THR A 5 -39.00 5.68 0.42
C THR A 5 -39.64 5.16 1.71
N ALA A 6 -40.98 5.03 1.73
CA ALA A 6 -41.71 4.45 2.85
C ALA A 6 -41.43 2.95 3.00
N GLU A 7 -41.39 2.20 1.89
CA GLU A 7 -41.03 0.77 1.90
C GLU A 7 -39.60 0.54 2.42
N ILE A 8 -38.63 1.37 2.02
CA ILE A 8 -37.25 1.31 2.51
C ILE A 8 -37.19 1.51 4.03
N ALA A 9 -37.90 2.52 4.56
CA ALA A 9 -37.91 2.81 5.99
C ALA A 9 -38.48 1.65 6.83
N VAL A 10 -39.54 0.99 6.35
CA VAL A 10 -40.12 -0.18 7.03
C VAL A 10 -39.15 -1.37 7.04
N LEU A 11 -38.45 -1.60 5.92
CA LEU A 11 -37.46 -2.70 5.84
C LEU A 11 -36.21 -2.44 6.68
N GLU A 12 -35.80 -1.19 6.85
CA GLU A 12 -34.71 -0.81 7.76
C GLU A 12 -35.09 -0.98 9.23
N ALA A 13 -36.32 -0.62 9.61
CA ALA A 13 -36.86 -0.89 10.94
C ALA A 13 -36.91 -2.40 11.23
N LEU A 14 -37.29 -3.21 10.23
CA LEU A 14 -37.28 -4.66 10.32
C LEU A 14 -35.87 -5.24 10.52
N LEU A 15 -34.88 -4.69 9.79
CA LEU A 15 -33.49 -5.11 9.92
C LEU A 15 -32.93 -4.83 11.32
N ASN A 16 -33.34 -3.71 11.93
CA ASN A 16 -32.92 -3.32 13.28
C ASN A 16 -33.60 -4.11 14.39
N SER A 17 -34.85 -4.57 14.17
CA SER A 17 -35.57 -5.40 15.14
C SER A 17 -35.15 -6.87 15.11
N GLY A 18 -34.44 -7.30 14.07
CA GLY A 18 -34.00 -8.69 13.90
C GLY A 18 -35.12 -9.65 13.45
N ALA A 19 -36.28 -9.12 13.08
CA ALA A 19 -37.36 -9.92 12.50
C ALA A 19 -37.17 -10.12 10.99
N LEU A 20 -37.76 -11.19 10.45
CA LEU A 20 -37.68 -11.54 9.02
C LEU A 20 -39.03 -11.49 8.30
N GLU A 21 -40.07 -11.00 8.99
CA GLU A 21 -41.42 -10.85 8.43
C GLU A 21 -41.96 -9.47 8.74
N THR A 22 -42.55 -8.82 7.74
CA THR A 22 -43.26 -7.54 7.92
C THR A 22 -44.43 -7.46 6.93
N GLU A 23 -45.33 -6.51 7.17
CA GLU A 23 -46.42 -6.19 6.26
C GLU A 23 -46.18 -4.80 5.66
N VAL A 24 -46.05 -4.72 4.34
CA VAL A 24 -45.90 -3.47 3.61
C VAL A 24 -47.06 -3.34 2.65
N GLN A 25 -47.84 -2.25 2.76
CA GLN A 25 -48.99 -1.97 1.89
C GLN A 25 -50.00 -3.13 1.80
N GLY A 26 -50.31 -3.78 2.92
CA GLY A 26 -51.26 -4.90 2.95
C GLY A 26 -50.72 -6.21 2.38
N ARG A 27 -49.41 -6.30 2.09
CA ARG A 27 -48.74 -7.53 1.65
C ARG A 27 -47.75 -7.99 2.70
N ARG A 28 -47.91 -9.24 3.13
CA ARG A 28 -46.98 -9.90 4.04
C ARG A 28 -45.74 -10.35 3.26
N ILE A 29 -44.57 -9.86 3.64
CA ILE A 29 -43.28 -10.18 3.03
C ILE A 29 -42.46 -10.96 4.04
N LYS A 30 -42.01 -12.16 3.64
CA LYS A 30 -41.13 -13.01 4.44
C LYS A 30 -39.76 -13.10 3.76
N PHE A 31 -38.69 -12.91 4.52
CA PHE A 31 -37.32 -13.03 4.04
C PHE A 31 -36.69 -14.31 4.60
N ALA A 32 -35.94 -15.04 3.77
CA ALA A 32 -35.26 -16.25 4.19
C ALA A 32 -34.05 -15.96 5.10
N SER A 33 -33.44 -14.77 4.95
CA SER A 33 -32.27 -14.36 5.73
C SER A 33 -32.13 -12.84 5.80
N HIS A 34 -31.30 -12.35 6.74
CA HIS A 34 -30.93 -10.93 6.82
C HIS A 34 -30.17 -10.45 5.57
N ALA A 35 -29.50 -11.35 4.86
CA ALA A 35 -28.80 -11.01 3.61
C ALA A 35 -29.79 -10.67 2.49
N ASP A 36 -30.88 -11.43 2.39
CA ASP A 36 -31.95 -11.18 1.41
C ASP A 36 -32.67 -9.86 1.70
N LEU A 37 -32.90 -9.55 2.98
CA LEU A 37 -33.46 -8.27 3.41
C LEU A 37 -32.56 -7.09 3.02
N ARG A 38 -31.25 -7.18 3.30
CA ARG A 38 -30.28 -6.14 2.90
C ARG A 38 -30.20 -5.95 1.39
N LYS A 39 -30.22 -7.06 0.63
CA LYS A 39 -30.22 -7.03 -0.83
C LYS A 39 -31.44 -6.29 -1.37
N ARG A 40 -32.63 -6.56 -0.80
CA ARG A 40 -33.88 -5.89 -1.20
C ARG A 40 -33.85 -4.39 -0.94
N ILE A 41 -33.30 -3.95 0.20
CA ILE A 41 -33.13 -2.52 0.52
C ILE A 41 -32.24 -1.83 -0.53
N ILE A 42 -31.14 -2.47 -0.94
CA ILE A 42 -30.23 -1.93 -1.96
C ILE A 42 -30.93 -1.80 -3.32
N GLU A 43 -31.70 -2.81 -3.72
CA GLU A 43 -32.47 -2.79 -4.98
C GLU A 43 -33.50 -1.65 -4.99
N LEU A 44 -34.25 -1.49 -3.90
CA LEU A 44 -35.25 -0.43 -3.78
C LEU A 44 -34.62 0.96 -3.77
N ARG A 45 -33.45 1.13 -3.14
CA ARG A 45 -32.68 2.38 -3.21
C ARG A 45 -32.25 2.69 -4.64
N ALA A 46 -31.72 1.70 -5.37
CA ALA A 46 -31.33 1.86 -6.76
C ALA A 46 -32.53 2.20 -7.69
N GLU A 47 -33.70 1.61 -7.43
CA GLU A 47 -34.95 1.93 -8.12
C GLU A 47 -35.42 3.36 -7.82
N SER A 48 -35.32 3.81 -6.55
CA SER A 48 -35.71 5.16 -6.13
C SER A 48 -34.82 6.26 -6.71
N GLU A 49 -33.53 5.99 -6.91
CA GLU A 49 -32.55 6.89 -7.52
C GLU A 49 -32.67 6.98 -9.05
N GLY A 50 -33.64 6.29 -9.68
CA GLY A 50 -33.80 6.27 -11.13
C GLY A 50 -32.66 5.56 -11.87
N ARG A 51 -31.74 4.89 -11.16
CA ARG A 51 -30.61 4.13 -11.73
C ARG A 51 -31.04 2.74 -12.19
N THR A 52 -32.03 2.67 -13.07
CA THR A 52 -32.31 1.41 -13.78
C THR A 52 -31.35 1.26 -14.95
N ARG A 53 -30.21 0.59 -14.72
CA ARG A 53 -29.43 -0.02 -15.82
C ARG A 53 -30.27 -1.12 -16.45
N ARG A 54 -31.07 -0.80 -17.47
CA ARG A 54 -31.61 -1.81 -18.37
C ARG A 54 -30.46 -2.39 -19.19
N PRO A 55 -30.24 -3.72 -19.21
CA PRO A 55 -29.43 -4.32 -20.26
C PRO A 55 -30.17 -4.13 -21.59
N ARG A 56 -29.51 -3.52 -22.58
CA ARG A 56 -30.01 -3.44 -23.96
C ARG A 56 -30.13 -4.86 -24.51
N ALA A 57 -31.36 -5.39 -24.54
CA ALA A 57 -31.70 -6.51 -25.40
C ALA A 57 -31.91 -5.96 -26.81
N ALA A 58 -31.10 -6.42 -27.76
CA ALA A 58 -31.24 -6.12 -29.17
C ALA A 58 -32.58 -6.65 -29.68
N GLN A 59 -33.37 -5.75 -30.24
CA GLN A 59 -34.60 -6.01 -30.95
C GLN A 59 -34.21 -6.35 -32.40
N ILE A 60 -34.29 -7.62 -32.78
CA ILE A 60 -34.29 -8.04 -34.19
C ILE A 60 -35.64 -8.71 -34.42
N TYR A 61 -36.46 -8.03 -35.21
CA TYR A 61 -37.59 -8.63 -35.92
C TYR A 61 -37.05 -9.49 -37.06
N MET A 62 -37.41 -10.77 -37.10
CA MET A 62 -37.75 -11.49 -38.33
C MET A 62 -38.65 -12.66 -37.93
N GLY A 63 -39.78 -12.80 -38.63
CA GLY A 63 -40.85 -13.72 -38.27
C GLY A 63 -40.57 -15.20 -38.57
N GLY A 64 -41.51 -16.02 -38.09
CA GLY A 64 -41.87 -17.29 -38.71
C GLY A 64 -41.13 -18.55 -38.24
N LEU A 65 -41.91 -19.43 -37.59
CA LEU A 65 -41.83 -20.90 -37.53
C LEU A 65 -40.72 -21.61 -36.71
N PHE A 66 -41.20 -22.25 -35.64
CA PHE A 66 -41.02 -23.67 -35.25
C PHE A 66 -39.61 -24.30 -35.09
N VAL A 67 -39.32 -24.65 -33.83
CA VAL A 67 -38.68 -25.89 -33.31
C VAL A 67 -37.21 -26.16 -33.68
N ILE A 68 -36.35 -26.17 -32.65
CA ILE A 68 -35.44 -27.27 -32.20
C ILE A 68 -34.65 -26.72 -31.00
N ALA A 69 -35.04 -27.13 -29.79
CA ALA A 69 -34.36 -26.80 -28.53
C ALA A 69 -33.68 -28.04 -27.94
N PRO A 70 -32.44 -28.34 -28.36
CA PRO A 70 -31.45 -28.80 -27.37
C PRO A 70 -30.05 -28.15 -27.53
N ALA A 71 -29.74 -27.50 -28.66
CA ALA A 71 -28.40 -26.97 -28.93
C ALA A 71 -28.03 -25.72 -28.11
N LEU A 72 -29.03 -24.93 -27.69
CA LEU A 72 -28.79 -23.69 -26.94
C LEU A 72 -28.32 -23.92 -25.49
N HIS A 73 -28.59 -25.10 -24.92
CA HIS A 73 -28.17 -25.41 -23.55
C HIS A 73 -26.69 -25.81 -23.47
N ILE A 74 -26.18 -26.48 -24.52
CA ILE A 74 -24.76 -26.83 -24.68
C ILE A 74 -23.93 -25.58 -24.96
N ALA A 75 -24.43 -24.66 -25.81
CA ALA A 75 -23.76 -23.39 -26.09
C ALA A 75 -23.71 -22.44 -24.86
N ARG A 76 -24.76 -22.41 -24.02
CA ARG A 76 -24.75 -21.64 -22.76
C ARG A 76 -23.79 -22.22 -21.71
N ARG A 77 -23.66 -23.54 -21.61
CA ARG A 77 -22.66 -24.18 -20.73
C ARG A 77 -21.23 -23.97 -21.22
N ALA A 78 -21.00 -23.98 -22.54
CA ALA A 78 -19.70 -23.65 -23.14
C ALA A 78 -19.30 -22.18 -22.94
N MET A 79 -20.26 -21.23 -23.02
CA MET A 79 -20.00 -19.82 -22.72
C MET A 79 -19.78 -19.54 -21.22
N GLN A 80 -20.48 -20.24 -20.32
CA GLN A 80 -20.22 -20.12 -18.88
C GLN A 80 -18.87 -20.73 -18.49
N ALA A 81 -18.47 -21.85 -19.10
CA ALA A 81 -17.13 -22.43 -18.95
C ALA A 81 -16.04 -21.52 -19.53
N GLY A 82 -16.30 -20.86 -20.67
CA GLY A 82 -15.42 -19.85 -21.27
C GLY A 82 -15.27 -18.59 -20.41
N GLN A 83 -16.36 -18.12 -19.78
CA GLN A 83 -16.29 -17.01 -18.83
C GLN A 83 -15.56 -17.38 -17.54
N GLN A 84 -15.72 -18.62 -17.04
CA GLN A 84 -14.95 -19.12 -15.89
C GLN A 84 -13.46 -19.31 -16.24
N PHE A 85 -13.12 -19.69 -17.47
CA PHE A 85 -11.74 -19.77 -17.95
C PHE A 85 -11.13 -18.37 -18.10
N VAL A 86 -11.84 -17.40 -18.66
CA VAL A 86 -11.40 -15.99 -18.73
C VAL A 86 -11.28 -15.36 -17.34
N GLN A 87 -12.14 -15.74 -16.38
CA GLN A 87 -12.01 -15.32 -14.98
C GLN A 87 -10.88 -16.05 -14.22
N ARG A 88 -10.57 -17.30 -14.58
CA ARG A 88 -9.45 -18.08 -14.01
C ARG A 88 -8.10 -17.61 -14.56
N VAL A 89 -8.04 -17.22 -15.83
CA VAL A 89 -6.87 -16.56 -16.46
C VAL A 89 -6.66 -15.14 -15.90
N ARG A 90 -7.73 -14.42 -15.55
CA ARG A 90 -7.65 -13.11 -14.87
C ARG A 90 -7.21 -13.17 -13.40
N ARG A 91 -7.11 -14.36 -12.80
CA ARG A 91 -6.67 -14.59 -11.40
C ARG A 91 -5.27 -15.18 -11.28
N SER A 92 -4.43 -14.98 -12.30
CA SER A 92 -2.99 -15.01 -12.10
C SER A 92 -2.62 -13.85 -11.17
N SER A 93 -2.54 -14.12 -9.86
CA SER A 93 -1.97 -13.16 -8.91
C SER A 93 -0.49 -13.02 -9.22
N PHE A 94 -0.16 -11.97 -9.95
CA PHE A 94 1.19 -11.51 -10.18
C PHE A 94 1.70 -10.89 -8.87
N GLY A 95 2.70 -11.50 -8.25
CA GLY A 95 3.20 -11.04 -6.97
C GLY A 95 4.46 -11.77 -6.56
N TYR A 96 5.20 -11.16 -5.63
CA TYR A 96 6.19 -11.86 -4.84
C TYR A 96 5.53 -13.06 -4.16
N ASP A 97 6.16 -14.22 -4.22
CA ASP A 97 5.67 -15.43 -3.55
C ASP A 97 5.52 -15.18 -2.03
N ALA A 98 6.45 -14.41 -1.46
CA ALA A 98 6.39 -13.93 -0.07
C ALA A 98 5.20 -12.98 0.22
N ALA A 99 4.60 -12.33 -0.80
CA ALA A 99 3.47 -11.43 -0.66
C ALA A 99 2.11 -12.08 -0.92
N ASP A 100 2.04 -13.32 -1.41
CA ASP A 100 0.78 -13.99 -1.74
C ASP A 100 0.54 -15.18 -0.78
N SER A 101 -0.38 -15.03 0.18
CA SER A 101 -0.74 -16.11 1.14
C SER A 101 -1.48 -17.31 0.51
N ALA A 102 -1.75 -17.28 -0.79
CA ALA A 102 -2.57 -18.29 -1.47
C ALA A 102 -1.74 -18.99 -2.53
N GLY A 103 -0.98 -20.01 -2.17
CA GLY A 103 -0.19 -20.75 -3.14
C GLY A 103 0.27 -22.09 -2.60
N ASN A 104 -0.54 -23.13 -2.80
CA ASN A 104 -0.15 -24.54 -2.81
C ASN A 104 1.32 -24.66 -3.21
N GLY A 105 2.20 -25.17 -2.33
CA GLY A 105 3.68 -25.11 -2.40
C GLY A 105 4.33 -25.61 -3.69
N LYS A 106 4.01 -24.97 -4.81
CA LYS A 106 4.39 -25.28 -6.17
C LYS A 106 4.97 -24.01 -6.75
N ARG A 107 6.14 -24.15 -7.36
CA ARG A 107 6.83 -23.10 -8.09
C ARG A 107 5.89 -22.51 -9.16
N ARG A 108 5.65 -21.20 -9.09
CA ARG A 108 4.89 -20.49 -10.13
C ARG A 108 5.79 -20.17 -11.32
N ALA A 109 5.23 -20.19 -12.52
CA ALA A 109 5.92 -19.68 -13.70
C ALA A 109 6.16 -18.16 -13.55
N PRO A 110 7.31 -17.64 -14.02
CA PRO A 110 7.58 -16.21 -13.99
C PRO A 110 6.52 -15.44 -14.81
N SER A 111 6.16 -14.24 -14.34
CA SER A 111 5.23 -13.35 -15.04
C SER A 111 5.84 -12.88 -16.36
N THR A 112 5.04 -12.85 -17.42
CA THR A 112 5.40 -12.22 -18.70
C THR A 112 5.06 -10.73 -18.73
N ASP A 113 4.24 -10.25 -17.78
CA ASP A 113 3.83 -8.85 -17.67
C ASP A 113 4.87 -8.08 -16.83
N LEU A 114 5.61 -7.18 -17.48
CA LEU A 114 6.60 -6.31 -16.85
C LEU A 114 5.90 -5.05 -16.33
N ARG A 115 5.82 -4.92 -15.00
CA ARG A 115 5.24 -3.76 -14.32
C ARG A 115 6.28 -3.00 -13.52
N HIS A 116 5.96 -1.73 -13.25
CA HIS A 116 6.64 -0.94 -12.24
C HIS A 116 6.59 -1.66 -10.90
N GLU A 117 7.71 -1.66 -10.17
CA GLU A 117 7.82 -2.35 -8.88
C GLU A 117 6.78 -1.84 -7.87
N ASP A 118 6.58 -0.52 -7.86
CA ASP A 118 5.54 0.13 -7.06
C ASP A 118 4.12 -0.27 -7.46
N GLY A 119 3.92 -0.71 -8.70
CA GLY A 119 2.67 -1.25 -9.20
C GLY A 119 2.38 -2.67 -8.71
N VAL A 120 3.43 -3.45 -8.43
CA VAL A 120 3.36 -4.85 -7.97
C VAL A 120 3.22 -4.91 -6.44
N LEU A 121 4.01 -4.10 -5.72
CA LEU A 121 4.09 -4.07 -4.26
C LEU A 121 3.21 -2.98 -3.62
N LYS A 122 1.92 -2.97 -3.94
CA LYS A 122 0.97 -2.02 -3.36
C LYS A 122 0.49 -2.42 -1.96
N GLY A 123 0.35 -1.43 -1.08
CA GLY A 123 -0.39 -1.48 0.18
C GLY A 123 -0.25 -2.79 0.97
N THR A 124 -1.28 -3.64 0.92
CA THR A 124 -1.36 -4.90 1.69
C THR A 124 -0.21 -5.87 1.39
N LYS A 125 0.26 -5.96 0.14
CA LYS A 125 1.38 -6.84 -0.22
C LYS A 125 2.68 -6.40 0.45
N ARG A 126 2.95 -5.10 0.42
CA ARG A 126 4.08 -4.48 1.12
C ARG A 126 4.01 -4.75 2.63
N LYS A 127 2.85 -4.50 3.25
CA LYS A 127 2.64 -4.80 4.69
C LYS A 127 2.91 -6.26 5.04
N ARG A 128 2.51 -7.20 4.19
CA ARG A 128 2.73 -8.63 4.40
C ARG A 128 4.22 -8.98 4.37
N ILE A 129 4.96 -8.48 3.38
CA ILE A 129 6.41 -8.71 3.29
C ILE A 129 7.14 -8.08 4.48
N GLN A 130 6.78 -6.84 4.84
CA GLN A 130 7.36 -6.14 6.00
C GLN A 130 7.07 -6.90 7.30
N GLY A 131 5.82 -7.35 7.48
CA GLY A 131 5.42 -8.18 8.60
C GLY A 131 6.23 -9.47 8.69
N GLY A 132 6.35 -10.21 7.59
CA GLY A 132 7.16 -11.43 7.52
C GLY A 132 8.66 -11.18 7.75
N ALA A 133 9.20 -10.05 7.29
CA ALA A 133 10.58 -9.65 7.54
C ALA A 133 10.85 -9.43 9.04
N ARG A 134 10.00 -8.62 9.67
CA ARG A 134 10.07 -8.28 11.09
C ARG A 134 9.86 -9.51 11.95
N ASP A 135 8.92 -10.38 11.57
CA ASP A 135 8.67 -11.64 12.26
C ASP A 135 9.88 -12.58 12.18
N ALA A 136 10.46 -12.73 10.99
CA ALA A 136 11.65 -13.57 10.83
C ALA A 136 12.83 -13.07 11.68
N ALA A 137 13.04 -11.74 11.72
CA ALA A 137 14.08 -11.13 12.54
C ALA A 137 13.83 -11.21 14.06
N ARG A 138 12.57 -11.40 14.50
CA ARG A 138 12.22 -11.57 15.92
C ARG A 138 12.28 -13.02 16.37
N ASN A 139 11.84 -13.95 15.52
CA ASN A 139 11.63 -15.35 15.88
C ASN A 139 12.80 -16.27 15.50
N PHE A 140 13.59 -15.93 14.46
CA PHE A 140 14.76 -16.72 14.07
C PHE A 140 16.05 -16.03 14.55
N SER A 141 16.71 -16.64 15.53
CA SER A 141 17.95 -16.12 16.13
C SER A 141 19.06 -15.86 15.10
N LEU A 142 19.21 -16.76 14.12
CA LEU A 142 20.16 -16.61 13.02
C LEU A 142 19.85 -15.39 12.16
N ALA A 143 18.59 -15.20 11.75
CA ALA A 143 18.19 -14.04 10.97
C ALA A 143 18.41 -12.73 11.77
N ALA A 144 18.07 -12.73 13.05
CA ALA A 144 18.31 -11.60 13.94
C ALA A 144 19.81 -11.27 14.06
N TRP A 145 20.67 -12.30 14.15
CA TRP A 145 22.12 -12.13 14.18
C TRP A 145 22.66 -11.57 12.86
N MET A 146 22.22 -12.09 11.72
CA MET A 146 22.63 -11.60 10.39
C MET A 146 22.31 -10.12 10.21
N VAL A 147 21.09 -9.70 10.57
CA VAL A 147 20.68 -8.28 10.50
C VAL A 147 21.58 -7.42 11.39
N ARG A 148 21.86 -7.85 12.63
CA ARG A 148 22.76 -7.11 13.54
C ARG A 148 24.19 -7.05 13.02
N ALA A 149 24.70 -8.14 12.45
CA ALA A 149 26.04 -8.20 11.88
C ALA A 149 26.17 -7.24 10.69
N HIS A 150 25.19 -7.25 9.77
CA HIS A 150 25.11 -6.32 8.64
C HIS A 150 25.10 -4.87 9.11
N VAL A 151 24.16 -4.50 9.99
CA VAL A 151 24.03 -3.12 10.51
C VAL A 151 25.33 -2.68 11.19
N ASN A 152 25.90 -3.52 12.06
CA ASN A 152 27.16 -3.18 12.73
C ASN A 152 28.31 -2.95 11.74
N TYR A 153 28.34 -3.65 10.62
CA TYR A 153 29.38 -3.48 9.61
C TYR A 153 29.22 -2.15 8.86
N VAL A 154 28.00 -1.84 8.40
CA VAL A 154 27.76 -0.69 7.50
C VAL A 154 27.48 0.64 8.20
N THR A 155 27.29 0.66 9.53
CA THR A 155 26.98 1.92 10.24
C THR A 155 28.08 2.38 11.17
N ARG A 156 29.16 1.61 11.34
CA ARG A 156 30.30 1.99 12.19
C ARG A 156 31.28 2.87 11.42
N HIS A 157 30.90 4.12 11.25
CA HIS A 157 31.74 5.14 10.65
C HIS A 157 31.99 6.29 11.63
N ARG A 158 33.18 6.87 11.54
CA ARG A 158 33.51 8.14 12.20
C ARG A 158 33.66 9.19 11.13
N PHE A 159 33.06 10.35 11.36
CA PHE A 159 33.27 11.50 10.52
C PHE A 159 34.74 11.93 10.64
N GLN A 160 35.40 12.11 9.50
CA GLN A 160 36.76 12.62 9.40
C GLN A 160 36.74 13.74 8.36
N ALA A 161 37.09 14.95 8.78
CA ALA A 161 37.21 16.06 7.86
C ALA A 161 38.56 15.98 7.10
N ARG A 162 38.54 16.36 5.82
CA ARG A 162 39.73 16.32 4.94
C ARG A 162 39.72 17.53 4.01
N THR A 163 39.66 18.72 4.58
CA THR A 163 39.66 19.96 3.79
C THR A 163 41.07 20.44 3.44
N GLY A 164 42.09 19.90 4.11
CA GLY A 164 43.49 20.29 3.95
C GLY A 164 43.93 21.40 4.92
N ASN A 165 43.05 21.81 5.84
CA ASN A 165 43.36 22.71 6.94
C ASN A 165 43.04 22.02 8.27
N ASP A 166 44.08 21.60 8.99
CA ASP A 166 43.97 20.82 10.22
C ASP A 166 43.15 21.53 11.32
N GLU A 167 43.27 22.85 11.44
CA GLU A 167 42.53 23.62 12.44
C GLU A 167 41.03 23.63 12.12
N PHE A 168 40.68 23.86 10.84
CA PHE A 168 39.28 23.84 10.41
C PHE A 168 38.69 22.43 10.51
N ASP A 169 39.45 21.40 10.14
CA ASP A 169 39.04 20.00 10.23
C ASP A 169 38.75 19.62 11.68
N GLU A 170 39.60 20.00 12.65
CA GLU A 170 39.35 19.77 14.08
C GLU A 170 38.08 20.49 14.58
N GLN A 171 37.88 21.75 14.16
CA GLN A 171 36.67 22.51 14.53
C GLN A 171 35.40 21.86 13.96
N LEU A 172 35.45 21.40 12.70
CA LEU A 172 34.33 20.74 12.04
C LEU A 172 34.01 19.40 12.68
N GLU A 173 35.03 18.60 13.01
CA GLU A 173 34.85 17.33 13.71
C GLU A 173 34.23 17.51 15.10
N LYS A 174 34.69 18.52 15.87
CA LYS A 174 34.07 18.89 17.16
C LYS A 174 32.62 19.32 16.99
N LEU A 175 32.31 20.09 15.95
CA LEU A 175 30.95 20.51 15.64
C LEU A 175 30.05 19.31 15.32
N VAL A 176 30.50 18.40 14.44
CA VAL A 176 29.76 17.18 14.10
C VAL A 176 29.58 16.29 15.32
N ALA A 177 30.61 16.12 16.15
CA ALA A 177 30.52 15.34 17.39
C ALA A 177 29.46 15.92 18.33
N LYS A 178 29.43 17.25 18.51
CA LYS A 178 28.40 17.94 19.31
C LYS A 178 26.99 17.72 18.76
N TYR A 179 26.78 17.96 17.46
CA TYR A 179 25.45 17.78 16.84
C TYR A 179 25.04 16.32 16.62
N SER A 180 25.95 15.38 16.87
CA SER A 180 25.64 13.94 16.85
C SER A 180 25.04 13.44 18.17
N LEU A 181 25.08 14.24 19.24
CA LEU A 181 24.54 13.85 20.55
C LEU A 181 22.99 13.81 20.52
N PRO A 182 22.36 12.94 21.35
CA PRO A 182 20.90 12.77 21.33
C PRO A 182 20.11 14.08 21.46
N GLU A 183 20.53 14.98 22.33
CA GLU A 183 19.91 16.28 22.62
C GLU A 183 19.98 17.30 21.47
N HIS A 184 20.86 17.08 20.51
CA HIS A 184 21.07 17.97 19.36
C HIS A 184 20.64 17.36 18.03
N PHE A 185 20.49 16.04 17.99
CA PHE A 185 20.23 15.29 16.77
C PHE A 185 18.75 14.88 16.62
N ASP A 186 18.24 14.07 17.54
CA ASP A 186 16.91 13.47 17.46
C ASP A 186 15.88 14.33 18.21
N ILE A 187 14.75 14.61 17.58
CA ILE A 187 13.67 15.38 18.22
C ILE A 187 13.14 14.72 19.50
N SER A 188 13.25 13.39 19.62
CA SER A 188 12.83 12.67 20.82
C SER A 188 13.89 12.68 21.93
N GLY A 189 15.12 13.12 21.64
CA GLY A 189 16.25 13.14 22.56
C GLY A 189 16.75 11.75 22.98
N ARG A 190 16.36 10.69 22.26
CA ARG A 190 16.66 9.30 22.66
C ARG A 190 17.88 8.72 21.98
N PHE A 191 18.17 9.18 20.77
CA PHE A 191 19.15 8.53 19.90
C PHE A 191 20.18 9.53 19.42
N CYS A 192 21.46 9.18 19.56
CA CYS A 192 22.54 9.87 18.89
C CYS A 192 22.54 9.55 17.38
N LEU A 193 23.31 10.30 16.58
CA LEU A 193 23.42 10.07 15.14
C LEU A 193 23.80 8.62 14.80
N ALA A 194 24.77 8.03 15.50
CA ALA A 194 25.24 6.69 15.21
C ALA A 194 24.15 5.61 15.45
N GLU A 195 23.41 5.73 16.55
CA GLU A 195 22.28 4.84 16.84
C GLU A 195 21.16 5.01 15.82
N PHE A 196 20.88 6.26 15.43
CA PHE A 196 19.85 6.57 14.45
C PHE A 196 20.19 6.06 13.05
N VAL A 197 21.46 6.14 12.62
CA VAL A 197 21.94 5.53 11.38
C VAL A 197 21.79 4.00 11.44
N ALA A 198 22.14 3.37 12.57
CA ALA A 198 21.95 1.94 12.77
C ALA A 198 20.46 1.53 12.67
N MET A 199 19.55 2.31 13.27
CA MET A 199 18.12 2.08 13.16
C MET A 199 17.59 2.28 11.75
N THR A 200 18.03 3.34 11.09
CA THR A 200 17.70 3.69 9.71
C THR A 200 18.06 2.55 8.77
N GLU A 201 19.29 2.05 8.89
CA GLU A 201 19.78 0.95 8.06
C GLU A 201 19.03 -0.35 8.34
N ARG A 202 18.80 -0.67 9.62
CA ARG A 202 17.99 -1.82 9.99
C ARG A 202 16.58 -1.75 9.39
N ALA A 203 15.97 -0.57 9.41
CA ALA A 203 14.65 -0.35 8.83
C ALA A 203 14.67 -0.45 7.30
N ALA A 204 15.66 0.13 6.62
CA ALA A 204 15.80 -0.05 5.17
C ALA A 204 16.01 -1.53 4.80
N PHE A 205 16.80 -2.27 5.56
CA PHE A 205 17.04 -3.69 5.33
C PHE A 205 15.79 -4.56 5.55
N LEU A 206 15.01 -4.30 6.60
CA LEU A 206 13.82 -5.08 6.93
C LEU A 206 12.57 -4.63 6.15
N ASP A 207 12.36 -3.33 6.07
CA ASP A 207 11.12 -2.72 5.59
C ASP A 207 11.22 -2.15 4.17
N GLY A 208 12.44 -1.98 3.65
CA GLY A 208 12.77 -1.45 2.34
C GLY A 208 13.32 -0.02 2.40
N ASP A 209 12.72 0.83 3.24
CA ASP A 209 13.09 2.23 3.38
C ASP A 209 12.89 2.79 4.80
N PHE A 210 13.42 4.00 5.01
CA PHE A 210 13.26 4.80 6.22
C PHE A 210 13.36 6.29 5.87
N LEU A 211 12.45 7.11 6.37
CA LEU A 211 12.38 8.53 6.02
C LEU A 211 12.93 9.40 7.15
N TRP A 212 13.93 10.21 6.83
CA TRP A 212 14.48 11.24 7.69
C TRP A 212 13.75 12.54 7.40
N VAL A 213 13.19 13.17 8.42
CA VAL A 213 12.51 14.46 8.29
C VAL A 213 13.34 15.53 9.00
N LYS A 214 13.82 16.51 8.25
CA LYS A 214 14.51 17.69 8.77
C LYS A 214 13.47 18.65 9.33
N LEU A 215 13.59 18.99 10.61
CA LEU A 215 12.72 19.96 11.27
C LEU A 215 13.35 21.35 11.25
N ALA A 216 12.50 22.38 11.33
CA ALA A 216 12.97 23.77 11.42
C ALA A 216 13.82 24.03 12.67
N SER A 217 13.67 23.22 13.72
CA SER A 217 14.49 23.25 14.94
C SER A 217 15.91 22.72 14.75
N GLY A 218 16.28 22.26 13.55
CA GLY A 218 17.57 21.61 13.27
C GLY A 218 17.64 20.14 13.66
N HIS A 219 16.59 19.59 14.28
CA HIS A 219 16.52 18.19 14.67
C HIS A 219 16.02 17.31 13.51
N ILE A 220 16.28 16.02 13.62
CA ILE A 220 15.76 14.98 12.73
C ILE A 220 14.63 14.22 13.43
N GLN A 221 13.58 13.91 12.65
CA GLN A 221 12.55 12.95 13.03
C GLN A 221 12.60 11.76 12.07
N GLY A 222 12.71 10.56 12.62
CA GLY A 222 12.61 9.31 11.86
C GLY A 222 11.17 8.87 11.65
N ILE A 223 10.83 8.47 10.43
CA ILE A 223 9.53 7.90 10.08
C ILE A 223 9.76 6.53 9.43
N GLU A 224 9.25 5.49 10.07
CA GLU A 224 9.33 4.13 9.56
C GLU A 224 8.49 3.95 8.29
N SER A 225 8.93 3.01 7.43
CA SER A 225 8.31 2.68 6.15
C SER A 225 6.80 2.46 6.21
N ASP A 226 6.32 1.80 7.28
CA ASP A 226 4.92 1.37 7.43
C ASP A 226 3.96 2.54 7.67
N LEU A 227 4.51 3.71 8.03
CA LEU A 227 3.81 4.97 8.26
C LEU A 227 3.75 5.88 7.03
N ILE A 228 4.39 5.48 5.93
CA ILE A 228 4.29 6.18 4.65
C ILE A 228 3.29 5.41 3.80
N ARG A 229 2.13 6.00 3.53
CA ARG A 229 1.01 5.29 2.88
C ARG A 229 0.27 6.18 1.90
N ASP A 230 -0.45 5.55 0.98
CA ASP A 230 -1.36 6.28 0.10
C ASP A 230 -2.47 6.93 0.94
N GLN A 231 -2.56 8.26 0.81
CA GLN A 231 -3.75 9.01 1.16
C GLN A 231 -4.65 9.08 -0.07
N GLU A 232 -5.98 9.09 0.11
CA GLU A 232 -6.90 9.31 -1.01
C GLU A 232 -6.48 10.59 -1.77
N ALA A 233 -6.09 10.41 -3.03
CA ALA A 233 -5.54 11.48 -3.84
C ALA A 233 -6.68 12.35 -4.40
N ASN A 234 -6.44 13.65 -4.47
CA ASN A 234 -7.20 14.53 -5.35
C ASN A 234 -6.66 14.37 -6.78
N ASP A 235 -7.52 14.51 -7.80
CA ASP A 235 -7.23 14.20 -9.22
C ASP A 235 -5.99 14.90 -9.83
N THR A 236 -5.43 15.91 -9.17
CA THR A 236 -4.31 16.72 -9.66
C THR A 236 -2.93 16.16 -9.34
N VAL A 237 -2.79 15.25 -8.36
CA VAL A 237 -1.48 14.73 -7.91
C VAL A 237 -1.51 13.21 -7.92
N GLN A 238 -0.58 12.61 -8.66
CA GLN A 238 -0.40 11.17 -8.64
C GLN A 238 0.29 10.77 -7.33
N VAL A 239 -0.35 9.92 -6.55
CA VAL A 239 0.22 9.37 -5.32
C VAL A 239 0.56 7.89 -5.56
N VAL A 240 1.80 7.52 -5.27
CA VAL A 240 2.33 6.17 -5.43
C VAL A 240 2.98 5.71 -4.14
N ASN A 241 2.39 4.73 -3.45
CA ASN A 241 2.87 4.15 -2.19
C ASN A 241 3.16 5.20 -1.08
N GLY A 242 2.37 6.28 -1.04
CA GLY A 242 2.49 7.40 -0.12
C GLY A 242 3.43 8.51 -0.56
N VAL A 243 3.92 8.46 -1.80
CA VAL A 243 4.73 9.51 -2.40
C VAL A 243 3.89 10.26 -3.44
N ALA A 244 3.67 11.55 -3.21
CA ALA A 244 3.14 12.45 -4.23
C ALA A 244 4.24 12.73 -5.26
N VAL A 245 4.00 12.40 -6.52
CA VAL A 245 4.97 12.57 -7.61
C VAL A 245 4.46 13.58 -8.64
N ASP A 246 5.39 14.30 -9.26
CA ASP A 246 5.09 15.18 -10.38
C ASP A 246 5.11 14.39 -11.69
N PRO A 247 3.96 14.10 -12.32
CA PRO A 247 3.92 13.33 -13.57
C PRO A 247 4.60 14.08 -14.73
N LYS A 248 4.69 15.42 -14.67
CA LYS A 248 5.33 16.23 -15.71
C LYS A 248 6.85 16.29 -15.57
N LYS A 249 7.38 16.00 -14.37
CA LYS A 249 8.82 16.01 -14.09
C LYS A 249 9.38 14.60 -13.87
N GLY A 250 8.92 13.65 -14.67
CA GLY A 250 9.47 12.29 -14.70
C GLY A 250 9.29 11.53 -13.37
N GLY A 251 8.25 11.82 -12.60
CA GLY A 251 7.98 11.12 -11.34
C GLY A 251 8.77 11.64 -10.14
N ARG A 252 9.37 12.84 -10.22
CA ARG A 252 10.08 13.45 -9.09
C ARG A 252 9.18 13.53 -7.84
N PRO A 253 9.64 13.08 -6.66
CA PRO A 253 8.91 13.23 -5.40
C PRO A 253 8.67 14.70 -5.05
N ILE A 254 7.41 15.04 -4.75
CA ILE A 254 6.96 16.35 -4.26
C ILE A 254 6.79 16.32 -2.75
N ALA A 255 6.12 15.28 -2.24
CA ALA A 255 5.83 15.13 -0.82
C ALA A 255 5.59 13.66 -0.44
N TYR A 256 5.70 13.39 0.85
CA TYR A 256 5.44 12.08 1.45
C TYR A 256 4.27 12.19 2.43
N ALA A 257 3.31 11.29 2.31
CA ALA A 257 2.17 11.21 3.22
C ALA A 257 2.56 10.42 4.45
N VAL A 258 2.53 11.09 5.61
CA VAL A 258 2.89 10.50 6.91
C VAL A 258 1.62 10.20 7.68
N PHE A 259 1.56 8.99 8.21
CA PHE A 259 0.48 8.46 9.04
C PHE A 259 0.97 8.19 10.45
N CYS A 260 0.05 8.10 11.41
CA CYS A 260 0.34 7.59 12.74
C CYS A 260 -0.13 6.13 12.87
N ARG A 261 0.49 5.39 13.80
CA ARG A 261 0.00 4.05 14.16
C ARG A 261 -1.35 4.17 14.86
N PRO A 262 -2.28 3.23 14.63
CA PRO A 262 -3.55 3.21 15.34
C PRO A 262 -3.32 3.22 16.86
N LYS A 263 -4.14 3.97 17.57
CA LYS A 263 -4.30 3.78 19.02
C LYS A 263 -4.86 2.38 19.29
N PRO A 264 -4.68 1.80 20.49
CA PRO A 264 -5.21 0.47 20.81
C PRO A 264 -6.72 0.30 20.54
N SER A 265 -7.49 1.39 20.57
CA SER A 265 -8.93 1.43 20.28
C SER A 265 -9.29 1.54 18.79
N GLN A 266 -8.31 1.65 17.89
CA GLN A 266 -8.53 1.85 16.46
C GLN A 266 -7.83 0.75 15.64
N SER A 267 -8.40 0.41 14.49
CA SER A 267 -7.87 -0.63 13.60
C SER A 267 -7.09 -0.05 12.40
N GLN A 268 -7.15 1.26 12.17
CA GLN A 268 -6.58 1.92 11.00
C GLN A 268 -5.58 3.01 11.38
N THR A 269 -4.55 3.16 10.55
CA THR A 269 -3.61 4.28 10.64
C THR A 269 -4.32 5.56 10.21
N GLU A 270 -4.10 6.65 10.93
CA GLU A 270 -4.67 7.96 10.63
C GLU A 270 -3.65 8.83 9.90
N PHE A 271 -4.10 9.56 8.89
CA PHE A 271 -3.26 10.50 8.15
C PHE A 271 -2.93 11.70 9.04
N VAL A 272 -1.65 12.07 9.09
CA VAL A 272 -1.18 13.17 9.94
C VAL A 272 -0.90 14.39 9.08
N ARG A 273 -0.03 14.26 8.08
CA ARG A 273 0.44 15.38 7.26
C ARG A 273 1.16 14.93 5.99
N TRP A 274 1.22 15.84 5.04
CA TRP A 274 2.19 15.78 3.95
C TRP A 274 3.50 16.44 4.39
N VAL A 275 4.63 15.81 4.07
CA VAL A 275 5.97 16.39 4.28
C VAL A 275 6.62 16.61 2.93
N ARG A 276 7.04 17.85 2.66
CA ARG A 276 7.67 18.24 1.39
C ARG A 276 8.98 17.49 1.17
N ALA A 277 9.22 17.04 -0.06
CA ALA A 277 10.38 16.25 -0.44
C ALA A 277 11.73 16.96 -0.17
N GLU A 278 11.76 18.28 -0.20
CA GLU A 278 12.96 19.09 0.11
C GLU A 278 13.41 18.99 1.58
N ASN A 279 12.47 18.67 2.47
CA ASN A 279 12.69 18.58 3.92
C ASN A 279 12.93 17.14 4.38
N VAL A 280 13.06 16.20 3.45
CA VAL A 280 13.25 14.79 3.80
C VAL A 280 14.39 14.16 3.04
N TRP A 281 14.92 13.09 3.62
CA TRP A 281 15.83 12.19 2.95
C TRP A 281 15.28 10.77 3.10
N LEU A 282 14.95 10.14 1.98
CA LEU A 282 14.47 8.75 1.96
C LEU A 282 15.69 7.84 1.85
N HIS A 283 16.03 7.16 2.94
CA HIS A 283 17.02 6.09 2.92
C HIS A 283 16.34 4.80 2.46
N GLY A 284 16.91 4.11 1.48
CA GLY A 284 16.36 2.85 0.99
C GLY A 284 17.14 2.32 -0.20
N TYR A 285 16.99 1.03 -0.45
CA TYR A 285 17.64 0.34 -1.56
C TYR A 285 16.77 0.42 -2.83
N ILE A 286 17.08 1.39 -3.69
CA ILE A 286 16.40 1.60 -4.97
C ILE A 286 17.21 0.94 -6.08
N GLU A 287 16.63 -0.06 -6.74
CA GLU A 287 17.30 -0.81 -7.82
C GLU A 287 16.84 -0.39 -9.21
N ARG A 288 15.62 0.14 -9.32
CA ARG A 288 15.01 0.51 -10.60
C ARG A 288 14.80 2.02 -10.65
N VAL A 289 15.07 2.63 -11.81
CA VAL A 289 15.03 4.08 -12.00
C VAL A 289 13.62 4.66 -11.81
N ASP A 290 12.60 3.84 -12.09
CA ASP A 290 11.17 4.17 -12.02
C ASP A 290 10.55 3.97 -10.63
N GLN A 291 11.35 3.56 -9.64
CA GLN A 291 10.88 3.20 -8.31
C GLN A 291 10.87 4.41 -7.37
N THR A 292 9.69 4.72 -6.81
CA THR A 292 9.50 5.85 -5.89
C THR A 292 9.83 5.49 -4.45
N ARG A 293 9.71 4.20 -4.09
CA ARG A 293 10.03 3.67 -2.77
C ARG A 293 10.76 2.36 -2.87
N ALA A 294 11.82 2.22 -2.10
CA ALA A 294 12.57 0.99 -2.05
C ALA A 294 11.67 -0.19 -1.64
N SER A 295 11.87 -1.29 -2.36
CA SER A 295 11.29 -2.60 -2.09
C SER A 295 12.32 -3.39 -1.32
N ARG A 296 11.87 -4.32 -0.48
CA ARG A 296 12.77 -5.24 0.22
C ARG A 296 13.46 -6.15 -0.82
N HIS A 297 14.63 -5.74 -1.29
CA HIS A 297 15.58 -6.58 -2.00
C HIS A 297 16.89 -6.56 -1.21
N TRP A 298 17.65 -7.66 -1.29
CA TRP A 298 19.01 -7.67 -0.74
C TRP A 298 19.78 -6.50 -1.37
N PRO A 299 20.58 -5.73 -0.61
CA PRO A 299 21.27 -4.57 -1.15
C PRO A 299 21.96 -4.97 -2.46
N PRO A 300 21.70 -4.27 -3.59
CA PRO A 300 22.45 -4.52 -4.81
C PRO A 300 23.92 -4.29 -4.49
N LEU A 301 24.82 -5.00 -5.17
CA LEU A 301 26.23 -4.62 -5.21
C LEU A 301 26.28 -3.20 -5.79
N SER A 302 26.23 -2.20 -4.93
CA SER A 302 26.15 -0.81 -5.33
C SER A 302 27.50 -0.44 -5.93
N ILE A 303 27.52 -0.25 -7.25
CA ILE A 303 28.62 0.43 -7.90
C ILE A 303 28.49 1.89 -7.45
N PRO A 304 29.46 2.45 -6.71
CA PRO A 304 29.37 3.84 -6.30
C PRO A 304 29.25 4.70 -7.56
N CYS A 305 28.19 5.49 -7.65
CA CYS A 305 28.10 6.54 -8.64
C CYS A 305 29.27 7.49 -8.36
N ARG A 306 30.28 7.50 -9.25
CA ARG A 306 31.37 8.48 -9.16
C ARG A 306 30.72 9.85 -9.24
N THR A 307 30.58 10.52 -8.10
CA THR A 307 30.46 11.97 -8.10
C THR A 307 31.74 12.46 -8.76
N SER A 308 31.63 13.00 -9.96
CA SER A 308 32.75 13.65 -10.63
C SER A 308 33.33 14.64 -9.64
N THR A 309 34.54 14.39 -9.15
CA THR A 309 35.40 15.44 -8.65
C THR A 309 35.54 16.40 -9.83
N ARG A 310 34.82 17.52 -9.75
CA ARG A 310 35.19 18.69 -10.54
C ARG A 310 36.48 19.16 -9.90
N ASP A 311 37.58 18.73 -10.48
CA ASP A 311 38.88 19.38 -10.34
C ASP A 311 38.82 20.77 -10.96
#